data_AF-A0A0E3N5Q3-F1
#
_entry.id   AF-A0A0E3N5Q3-F1
#
_cell.length_a   1.000
_cell.length_b   1.000
_cell.length_c   1.000
_cell.angle_alpha   90.00
_cell.angle_beta   90.00
_cell.angle_gamma   90.00
#
_symmetry.space_group_name_H-M   'P 1'
#
loop_
_entity.id
_entity.type
_entity.pdbx_description
1 polymer ?
#
loop_
_entity_poly.entity_id
_entity_poly.type
_entity_poly.pdbx_seq_one_letter_code
_entity_poly.pdbx_strand_id
1 'polypeptide(L)'
;MCWEIRQRYLPAGPRGRFFLKGRGYGSKVDVVVAETDHSSYAILYYQKGRSISVKLYGRSSKVSDAIADKFEQRARAVGLSEDVTYYFPTYGFCDSADEFHILNEMKL
;
A
#
# COMPACT_ATOMS: atom_id res chain seq x y z
N MET A 1 14.50 -10.43 12.41
CA MET A 1 15.30 -9.85 11.31
C MET A 1 14.37 -8.95 10.51
N CYS A 2 14.77 -7.71 10.24
CA CYS A 2 13.92 -6.68 9.61
C CYS A 2 14.57 -6.23 8.30
N TRP A 3 13.75 -5.97 7.27
CA TRP A 3 14.19 -5.44 5.98
C TRP A 3 13.61 -4.04 5.75
N GLU A 4 14.45 -3.11 5.32
CA GLU A 4 14.01 -1.77 4.90
C GLU A 4 14.01 -1.70 3.37
N ILE A 5 12.83 -1.48 2.78
CA ILE A 5 12.68 -1.31 1.33
C ILE A 5 12.46 0.16 1.03
N ARG A 6 13.44 0.79 0.37
CA ARG A 6 13.38 2.21 0.01
C ARG A 6 12.87 2.39 -1.41
N GLN A 7 11.69 2.97 -1.55
CA GLN A 7 11.03 3.24 -2.82
C GLN A 7 10.65 4.71 -2.94
N ARG A 8 10.61 5.22 -4.18
CA ARG A 8 10.19 6.60 -4.46
C ARG A 8 8.87 6.61 -5.23
N TYR A 9 7.84 7.18 -4.62
CA TYR A 9 6.55 7.45 -5.25
C TYR A 9 6.66 8.75 -6.04
N LEU A 10 6.57 8.67 -7.37
CA LEU A 10 6.66 9.82 -8.26
C LEU A 10 5.25 10.34 -8.59
N PRO A 11 5.01 11.66 -8.62
CA PRO A 11 3.70 12.20 -8.97
C PRO A 11 3.21 11.74 -10.35
N ALA A 12 1.93 11.36 -10.46
CA ALA A 12 1.31 10.84 -11.68
C ALA A 12 0.07 11.66 -12.10
N GLY A 13 0.22 12.99 -12.19
CA GLY A 13 -0.85 13.90 -12.57
C GLY A 13 -1.58 14.52 -11.36
N PRO A 14 -2.91 14.34 -11.21
CA PRO A 14 -3.68 14.91 -10.10
C PRO A 14 -3.12 14.57 -8.71
N ARG A 15 -3.41 15.44 -7.73
CA ARG A 15 -3.06 15.20 -6.33
C ARG A 15 -3.56 13.84 -5.85
N GLY A 16 -2.73 13.13 -5.09
CA GLY A 16 -3.02 11.78 -4.59
C GLY A 16 -2.72 10.65 -5.58
N ARG A 17 -2.29 10.95 -6.82
CA ARG A 17 -1.85 9.95 -7.79
C ARG A 17 -0.33 9.91 -7.91
N PHE A 18 0.20 8.70 -7.86
CA PHE A 18 1.63 8.42 -7.93
C PHE A 18 1.90 7.23 -8.85
N PHE A 19 3.14 7.06 -9.24
CA PHE A 19 3.63 5.81 -9.80
C PHE A 19 4.93 5.38 -9.14
N LEU A 20 5.09 4.07 -8.99
CA LEU A 20 6.33 3.41 -8.60
C LEU A 20 7.01 2.87 -9.87
N LYS A 21 8.31 3.07 -10.00
CA LYS A 21 9.15 2.34 -10.96
C LYS A 21 9.71 1.12 -10.25
N GLY A 22 9.30 -0.08 -10.66
CA GLY A 22 9.98 -1.31 -10.23
C GLY A 22 11.18 -1.66 -11.12
N ARG A 23 11.82 -2.80 -10.84
CA ARG A 23 12.88 -3.36 -11.70
C ARG A 23 12.26 -4.11 -12.89
N GLY A 24 12.74 -3.83 -14.11
CA GLY A 24 12.36 -4.55 -15.35
C GLY A 24 11.21 -3.92 -16.18
N TYR A 25 10.91 -4.53 -17.34
CA TYR A 25 9.83 -4.10 -18.26
C TYR A 25 8.45 -4.44 -17.67
N GLY A 26 7.48 -3.52 -17.71
CA GLY A 26 6.15 -3.72 -17.11
C GLY A 26 6.07 -3.55 -15.58
N SER A 27 7.07 -2.91 -14.98
CA SER A 27 7.22 -2.74 -13.53
C SER A 27 6.58 -1.47 -12.96
N LYS A 28 5.93 -0.66 -13.81
CA LYS A 28 5.20 0.52 -13.36
C LYS A 28 3.99 0.09 -12.54
N VAL A 29 3.89 0.60 -11.32
CA VAL A 29 2.69 0.42 -10.49
C VAL A 29 2.09 1.79 -10.26
N ASP A 30 0.89 2.02 -10.77
CA ASP A 30 0.12 3.24 -10.49
C ASP A 30 -0.50 3.11 -9.10
N VAL A 31 -0.38 4.17 -8.29
CA VAL A 31 -0.86 4.21 -6.92
C VAL A 31 -1.75 5.41 -6.71
N VAL A 32 -2.90 5.22 -6.07
CA VAL A 32 -3.83 6.30 -5.73
C VAL A 32 -4.13 6.24 -4.25
N VAL A 33 -3.94 7.37 -3.55
CA VAL A 33 -4.50 7.60 -2.22
C VAL A 33 -5.96 7.99 -2.42
N ALA A 34 -6.87 7.03 -2.23
CA ALA A 34 -8.29 7.23 -2.55
C ALA A 34 -9.06 7.87 -1.39
N GLU A 35 -8.83 7.38 -0.18
CA GLU A 35 -9.44 7.91 1.04
C GLU A 35 -8.42 7.94 2.16
N THR A 36 -8.41 9.02 2.94
CA THR A 36 -7.62 9.14 4.16
C THR A 36 -8.14 10.32 4.95
N ASP A 37 -8.09 10.22 6.28
CA ASP A 37 -8.28 11.35 7.19
C ASP A 37 -6.94 11.93 7.68
N HIS A 38 -5.82 11.40 7.15
CA HIS A 38 -4.44 11.67 7.52
C HIS A 38 -4.05 11.35 8.97
N SER A 39 -5.00 11.18 9.88
CA SER A 39 -4.82 11.04 11.32
C SER A 39 -5.05 9.62 11.86
N SER A 40 -5.82 8.78 11.17
CA SER A 40 -6.14 7.43 11.65
C SER A 40 -5.99 6.34 10.58
N TYR A 41 -6.34 6.61 9.30
CA TYR A 41 -6.28 5.60 8.25
C TYR A 41 -5.97 6.14 6.85
N ALA A 42 -5.60 5.24 5.94
CA ALA A 42 -5.56 5.49 4.51
C ALA A 42 -5.93 4.23 3.71
N ILE A 43 -6.73 4.40 2.66
CA ILE A 43 -7.05 3.37 1.66
C ILE A 43 -6.34 3.73 0.36
N LEU A 44 -5.45 2.86 -0.08
CA LEU A 44 -4.67 3.03 -1.30
C LEU A 44 -5.04 1.95 -2.33
N TYR A 45 -5.10 2.37 -3.60
CA TYR A 45 -5.27 1.48 -4.74
C TYR A 45 -3.95 1.35 -5.49
N TYR A 46 -3.60 0.13 -5.86
CA TYR A 46 -2.42 -0.18 -6.66
C TYR A 46 -2.84 -0.89 -7.94
N GLN A 47 -2.44 -0.37 -9.08
CA GLN A 47 -2.67 -0.95 -10.40
C GLN A 47 -1.34 -1.37 -11.02
N LYS A 48 -1.19 -2.67 -11.30
CA LYS A 48 -0.04 -3.22 -12.04
C LYS A 48 -0.55 -3.96 -13.26
N GLY A 49 -0.34 -3.38 -14.44
CA GLY A 49 -0.92 -3.93 -15.68
C GLY A 49 -2.44 -3.98 -15.61
N ARG A 50 -3.02 -5.19 -15.69
CA ARG A 50 -4.48 -5.42 -15.57
C ARG A 50 -4.93 -5.79 -14.16
N SER A 51 -4.00 -5.95 -13.21
CA SER A 51 -4.30 -6.36 -11.84
C SER A 51 -4.43 -5.16 -10.91
N ILE A 52 -5.51 -5.15 -10.12
CA ILE A 52 -5.78 -4.15 -9.09
C ILE A 52 -5.62 -4.77 -7.70
N SER A 53 -5.15 -3.99 -6.73
CA SER A 53 -5.19 -4.33 -5.31
C SER A 53 -5.54 -3.11 -4.47
N VAL A 54 -6.18 -3.35 -3.34
CA VAL A 54 -6.59 -2.31 -2.38
C VAL A 54 -5.90 -2.61 -1.06
N LYS A 55 -5.33 -1.58 -0.42
CA LYS A 55 -4.63 -1.71 0.86
C LYS A 55 -5.16 -0.71 1.86
N LEU A 56 -5.43 -1.20 3.07
CA LEU A 56 -5.79 -0.38 4.23
C LEU A 56 -4.57 -0.22 5.14
N TYR A 57 -4.26 1.02 5.48
CA TYR A 57 -3.21 1.38 6.44
C TYR A 57 -3.86 2.06 7.64
N GLY A 58 -3.45 1.68 8.85
CA GLY A 58 -3.80 2.35 10.11
C GLY A 58 -2.60 3.09 10.69
N ARG A 59 -2.84 4.17 11.45
CA ARG A 59 -1.80 4.81 12.27
C ARG A 59 -1.45 4.02 13.54
N SER A 60 -2.30 3.06 13.90
CA SER A 60 -2.09 2.06 14.94
C SER A 60 -2.34 0.65 14.35
N SER A 61 -2.01 -0.40 15.11
CA SER A 61 -2.17 -1.79 14.67
C SER A 61 -3.62 -2.24 14.48
N LYS A 62 -4.60 -1.45 14.95
CA LYS A 62 -6.02 -1.74 14.82
C LYS A 62 -6.75 -0.49 14.32
N VAL A 63 -7.61 -0.68 13.33
CA VAL A 63 -8.57 0.34 12.86
C VAL A 63 -9.93 0.08 13.51
N SER A 64 -10.84 1.06 13.46
CA SER A 64 -12.23 0.84 13.89
C SER A 64 -12.99 -0.02 12.89
N ASP A 65 -14.05 -0.69 13.35
CA ASP A 65 -14.91 -1.52 12.50
C ASP A 65 -15.49 -0.71 11.34
N ALA A 66 -15.90 0.54 11.59
CA ALA A 66 -16.39 1.45 10.55
C ALA A 66 -15.35 1.73 9.44
N ILE A 67 -14.05 1.70 9.74
CA ILE A 67 -12.99 1.86 8.75
C ILE A 67 -12.75 0.53 8.01
N ALA A 68 -12.81 -0.61 8.70
CA ALA A 68 -12.74 -1.93 8.09
C ALA A 68 -13.90 -2.13 7.08
N ASP A 69 -15.13 -1.80 7.46
CA ASP A 69 -16.32 -1.87 6.60
C ASP A 69 -16.16 -1.02 5.34
N LYS A 70 -15.60 0.19 5.47
CA LYS A 70 -15.30 1.04 4.31
C LYS A 70 -14.31 0.36 3.38
N PHE A 71 -13.22 -0.20 3.92
CA PHE A 71 -12.23 -0.91 3.11
C PHE A 71 -12.86 -2.08 2.36
N GLU A 72 -13.69 -2.89 3.00
CA GLU A 72 -14.37 -4.00 2.34
C GLU A 72 -15.32 -3.54 1.24
N GLN A 73 -16.09 -2.47 1.48
CA GLN A 73 -16.94 -1.87 0.44
C GLN A 73 -16.11 -1.41 -0.76
N ARG A 74 -14.94 -0.82 -0.50
CA ARG A 74 -13.99 -0.37 -1.54
C ARG A 74 -13.33 -1.50 -2.31
N ALA A 75 -13.02 -2.62 -1.64
CA ALA A 75 -12.51 -3.83 -2.28
C ALA A 75 -13.59 -4.46 -3.17
N ARG A 76 -14.81 -4.64 -2.67
CA ARG A 76 -15.96 -5.18 -3.43
C ARG A 76 -16.28 -4.34 -4.66
N ALA A 77 -16.19 -3.01 -4.56
CA ALA A 77 -16.44 -2.10 -5.67
C ALA A 77 -15.49 -2.28 -6.87
N VAL A 78 -14.31 -2.88 -6.66
CA VAL A 78 -13.35 -3.21 -7.73
C VAL A 78 -13.28 -4.71 -8.02
N GLY A 79 -14.27 -5.48 -7.58
CA GLY A 79 -14.38 -6.91 -7.85
C GLY A 79 -13.45 -7.79 -7.01
N LEU A 80 -12.93 -7.27 -5.89
CA LEU A 80 -12.17 -8.07 -4.92
C LEU A 80 -13.12 -8.55 -3.82
N SER A 81 -13.15 -9.85 -3.61
CA SER A 81 -13.97 -10.53 -2.62
C SER A 81 -13.20 -10.77 -1.31
N GLU A 82 -13.92 -11.22 -0.28
CA GLU A 82 -13.36 -11.45 1.05
C GLU A 82 -12.34 -12.59 1.07
N ASP A 83 -12.52 -13.62 0.24
CA ASP A 83 -11.60 -14.75 0.08
C ASP A 83 -10.21 -14.34 -0.46
N VAL A 84 -10.11 -13.16 -1.08
CA VAL A 84 -8.84 -12.58 -1.54
C VAL A 84 -8.39 -11.39 -0.68
N THR A 85 -8.96 -11.25 0.52
CA THR A 85 -8.57 -10.25 1.51
C THR A 85 -7.64 -10.86 2.55
N TYR A 86 -6.43 -10.31 2.66
CA TYR A 86 -5.38 -10.84 3.53
C TYR A 86 -5.06 -9.85 4.65
N TYR A 87 -5.21 -10.29 5.90
CA TYR A 87 -4.88 -9.51 7.09
C TYR A 87 -3.41 -9.66 7.44
N PHE A 88 -2.75 -8.51 7.65
CA PHE A 88 -1.36 -8.49 8.12
C PHE A 88 -1.32 -8.68 9.64
N PRO A 89 -0.21 -9.22 10.19
CA PRO A 89 -0.04 -9.37 11.63
C PRO A 89 -0.19 -8.04 12.38
N THR A 90 -0.77 -8.10 13.59
CA THR A 90 -0.93 -6.94 14.49
C THR A 90 0.22 -6.82 15.50
N TYR A 91 1.29 -7.58 15.32
CA TYR A 91 2.49 -7.65 16.15
C TYR A 91 3.72 -7.95 15.27
N GLY A 92 4.93 -7.79 15.83
CA GLY A 92 6.17 -8.06 15.10
C GLY A 92 6.55 -6.97 14.10
N PHE A 93 6.12 -5.72 14.34
CA PHE A 93 6.55 -4.57 13.56
C PHE A 93 8.06 -4.34 13.69
N CYS A 94 8.63 -3.71 12.67
CA CYS A 94 10.05 -3.35 12.62
C CYS A 94 10.19 -1.83 12.67
N ASP A 95 11.00 -1.33 13.60
CA ASP A 95 11.31 0.10 13.70
C ASP A 95 12.56 0.49 12.89
N SER A 96 13.51 -0.45 12.74
CA SER A 96 14.75 -0.24 11.99
C SER A 96 15.29 -1.54 11.39
N ALA A 97 16.12 -1.42 10.35
CA ALA A 97 16.92 -2.50 9.78
C ALA A 97 18.41 -2.13 9.80
N ASP A 98 19.29 -3.12 9.87
CA ASP A 98 20.73 -2.90 9.73
C ASP A 98 21.13 -2.67 8.26
N GLU A 99 22.36 -2.24 8.03
CA GLU A 99 22.87 -1.84 6.72
C GLU A 99 22.85 -2.96 5.66
N PHE A 100 22.90 -4.23 6.09
CA PHE A 100 22.89 -5.39 5.19
C PHE A 100 21.47 -5.75 4.74
N HIS A 101 20.44 -5.21 5.39
CA HIS A 101 19.02 -5.49 5.10
C HIS A 101 18.29 -4.28 4.52
N ILE A 102 19.02 -3.42 3.80
CA ILE A 102 18.46 -2.28 3.06
C ILE A 102 18.38 -2.63 1.57
N LEU A 103 17.15 -2.73 1.06
CA LEU A 103 16.89 -2.81 -0.39
C LEU A 103 16.57 -1.41 -0.92
N ASN A 104 17.52 -0.79 -1.61
CA ASN A 104 17.33 0.53 -2.23
C ASN A 104 16.86 0.41 -3.68
N GLU A 105 15.59 0.75 -3.94
CA GLU A 105 14.99 0.79 -5.27
C GLU A 105 14.89 2.22 -5.85
N MET A 106 15.38 3.23 -5.12
CA MET A 106 15.37 4.62 -5.59
C MET A 106 16.49 4.94 -6.59
N LYS A 107 17.52 4.09 -6.69
CA LYS A 107 18.67 4.28 -7.59
C LYS A 107 18.39 3.87 -9.05
N LEU A 108 17.11 3.72 -9.41
CA LEU A 108 16.61 3.31 -10.73
C LEU A 108 16.04 4.49 -11.53
#